data_AF-A0A653CDC9-F1
#
_entry.id   AF-A0A653CDC9-F1
#
_cell.length_a   1.000
_cell.length_b   1.000
_cell.length_c   1.000
_cell.angle_alpha   90.00
_cell.angle_beta   90.00
_cell.angle_gamma   90.00
#
_symmetry.space_group_name_H-M   'P 1'
#
loop_
_entity.id
_entity.type
_entity.pdbx_description
1 polymer ?
#
loop_
_entity_poly.entity_id
_entity_poly.type
_entity_poly.pdbx_seq_one_letter_code
_entity_poly.pdbx_strand_id
1 'polypeptide(L)'
;MKIICWTALDHFPSLVLSQLMHPRSVGYIRLRSVNPLDEPRYFTNFLSDPENKDIRAHIAAIREIQRIVSQPALQRYGPKIIDTPIPGCANFTFDTDEYWECALRELTASFWHQQATCKMGPKSDKEAVVDARLRVHGINKLRVVDTGIIPRSISAHLSGPAYMIGEKGADIIKQDWGELPVPNSHLETQSEPHSESDLRPGSKTHSKLQLEPEVKSEAKSDSEPELKSETKSHSGSQLEPELKPHSE
;
A
#
# COMPACT_ATOMS: atom_id res chain seq x y z
N MET A 1 -10.25 -1.79 -7.48
CA MET A 1 -11.14 -2.93 -7.83
C MET A 1 -12.15 -3.15 -6.71
N LYS A 2 -13.46 -3.09 -6.99
CA LYS A 2 -14.52 -3.18 -5.96
C LYS A 2 -15.11 -4.59 -5.90
N ILE A 3 -14.79 -5.40 -4.89
CA ILE A 3 -15.15 -6.84 -4.92
C ILE A 3 -16.24 -7.30 -3.94
N ILE A 4 -16.70 -6.55 -2.92
CA ILE A 4 -17.64 -7.17 -1.94
C ILE A 4 -18.65 -6.20 -1.35
N CYS A 5 -19.95 -6.34 -1.67
CA CYS A 5 -21.00 -5.72 -0.87
C CYS A 5 -21.52 -6.70 0.19
N TRP A 6 -21.62 -6.24 1.44
CA TRP A 6 -22.27 -6.94 2.55
C TRP A 6 -23.72 -6.48 2.64
N THR A 7 -24.65 -7.38 2.96
CA THR A 7 -26.01 -7.01 3.35
C THR A 7 -26.29 -7.51 4.74
N ALA A 8 -25.97 -6.72 5.77
CA ALA A 8 -26.56 -6.91 7.10
C ALA A 8 -26.48 -5.70 8.05
N LEU A 9 -25.57 -4.73 7.89
CA LEU A 9 -25.47 -3.58 8.79
C LEU A 9 -25.01 -2.35 7.99
N ASP A 10 -25.90 -1.38 7.86
CA ASP A 10 -25.76 -0.10 7.15
C ASP A 10 -25.46 -0.18 5.65
N HIS A 11 -26.07 0.71 4.86
CA HIS A 11 -26.10 0.71 3.39
C HIS A 11 -24.75 1.05 2.72
N PHE A 12 -23.61 0.79 3.39
CA PHE A 12 -22.29 1.09 2.86
C PHE A 12 -21.67 -0.15 2.20
N PRO A 13 -21.40 -0.14 0.89
CA PRO A 13 -20.68 -1.23 0.24
C PRO A 13 -19.28 -1.32 0.84
N SER A 14 -18.93 -2.50 1.35
CA SER A 14 -17.55 -2.77 1.73
C SER A 14 -16.67 -2.85 0.49
N LEU A 15 -15.38 -2.58 0.64
CA LEU A 15 -14.47 -2.51 -0.49
C LEU A 15 -13.22 -3.32 -0.18
N VAL A 16 -13.08 -4.47 -0.84
CA VAL A 16 -11.82 -5.22 -0.83
C VAL A 16 -11.03 -4.84 -2.07
N LEU A 17 -9.84 -4.30 -1.81
CA LEU A 17 -8.88 -3.88 -2.83
C LEU A 17 -7.71 -4.86 -2.81
N SER A 18 -7.28 -5.31 -3.99
CA SER A 18 -5.98 -5.96 -4.12
C SER A 18 -4.94 -4.93 -4.52
N GLN A 19 -3.75 -5.02 -3.90
CA GLN A 19 -2.59 -4.19 -4.20
C GLN A 19 -1.40 -5.11 -4.44
N LEU A 20 -0.65 -4.85 -5.51
CA LEU A 20 0.62 -5.52 -5.74
C LEU A 20 1.69 -4.86 -4.86
N MET A 21 2.25 -5.63 -3.93
CA MET A 21 3.32 -5.15 -3.05
C MET A 21 4.67 -5.06 -3.78
N HIS A 22 4.87 -5.89 -4.80
CA HIS A 22 6.10 -5.96 -5.59
C HIS A 22 5.78 -5.96 -7.10
N PRO A 23 5.29 -4.83 -7.65
CA PRO A 23 4.99 -4.72 -9.07
C PRO A 23 6.26 -4.87 -9.91
N ARG A 24 6.10 -5.42 -11.12
CA ARG A 24 7.14 -5.53 -12.14
C ARG A 24 7.15 -4.34 -13.09
N SER A 25 6.00 -3.70 -13.27
CA SER A 25 5.87 -2.47 -14.05
C SER A 25 6.62 -1.33 -13.35
N VAL A 26 7.34 -0.53 -14.13
CA VAL A 26 8.13 0.60 -13.64
C VAL A 26 7.70 1.88 -14.36
N GLY A 27 7.37 2.89 -13.57
CA GLY A 27 7.05 4.24 -14.02
C GLY A 27 8.27 5.17 -14.00
N TYR A 28 8.06 6.41 -14.40
CA TYR A 28 9.09 7.45 -14.33
C TYR A 28 8.47 8.84 -14.19
N ILE A 29 9.28 9.79 -13.72
CA ILE A 29 8.94 11.20 -13.60
C ILE A 29 9.89 11.98 -14.50
N ARG A 30 9.37 12.96 -15.23
CA ARG A 30 10.18 13.85 -16.08
C ARG A 30 9.79 15.30 -15.91
N LEU A 31 10.77 16.19 -16.07
CA LEU A 31 10.53 17.62 -16.09
C LEU A 31 9.54 17.97 -17.21
N ARG A 32 8.64 18.90 -16.91
CA ARG A 32 7.70 19.44 -17.90
C ARG A 32 8.36 20.51 -18.76
N SER A 33 9.17 21.36 -18.14
CA SER A 33 9.86 22.48 -18.75
C SER A 33 11.17 22.76 -18.01
N VAL A 34 11.86 23.84 -18.39
CA VAL A 34 13.05 24.35 -17.68
C VAL A 34 12.70 25.13 -16.40
N ASN A 35 11.43 25.51 -16.21
CA ASN A 35 10.98 26.20 -15.01
C ASN A 35 10.82 25.18 -13.86
N PRO A 36 11.59 25.30 -12.76
CA PRO A 36 11.50 24.35 -11.64
C PRO A 36 10.18 24.42 -10.86
N LEU A 37 9.37 25.47 -11.07
CA LEU A 37 8.06 25.61 -10.43
C LEU A 37 6.93 24.92 -11.20
N ASP A 38 7.19 24.48 -12.43
CA ASP A 38 6.19 23.75 -13.19
C ASP A 38 6.06 22.32 -12.66
N GLU A 39 4.83 21.86 -12.45
CA GLU A 39 4.59 20.49 -11.99
C GLU A 39 5.21 19.47 -12.97
N PRO A 40 5.94 18.47 -12.46
CA PRO A 40 6.54 17.46 -13.33
C PRO A 40 5.44 16.60 -13.98
N ARG A 41 5.84 15.83 -14.99
CA ARG A 41 4.95 14.86 -15.62
C ARG A 41 5.21 13.47 -15.03
N TYR A 42 4.14 12.82 -14.57
CA TYR A 42 4.16 11.50 -13.97
C TYR A 42 3.69 10.44 -14.97
N PHE A 43 4.47 9.36 -15.13
CA PHE A 43 4.13 8.23 -15.98
C PHE A 43 4.17 6.96 -15.12
N THR A 44 3.00 6.45 -14.74
CA THR A 44 2.92 5.29 -13.85
C THR A 44 3.23 3.98 -14.55
N ASN A 45 2.90 3.87 -15.85
CA ASN A 45 3.03 2.66 -16.66
C ASN A 45 2.43 1.43 -15.95
N PHE A 46 1.25 1.57 -15.34
CA PHE A 46 0.62 0.44 -14.67
C PHE A 46 0.39 -0.73 -15.64
N LEU A 47 0.63 -1.95 -15.17
CA LEU A 47 0.37 -3.19 -15.91
C LEU A 47 1.05 -3.24 -17.28
N SER A 48 2.25 -2.64 -17.38
CA SER A 48 3.04 -2.55 -18.61
C SER A 48 4.20 -3.54 -18.66
N ASP A 49 4.33 -4.42 -17.66
CA ASP A 49 5.41 -5.39 -17.62
C ASP A 49 5.30 -6.35 -18.84
N PRO A 50 6.39 -6.63 -19.57
CA PRO A 50 6.31 -7.32 -20.87
C PRO A 50 5.67 -8.71 -20.82
N GLU A 51 5.70 -9.34 -19.65
CA GLU A 51 5.18 -10.69 -19.45
C GLU A 51 3.78 -10.67 -18.81
N ASN A 52 3.14 -9.52 -18.59
CA ASN A 52 1.85 -9.39 -17.89
C ASN A 52 1.81 -10.12 -16.53
N LYS A 53 2.95 -10.18 -15.81
CA LYS A 53 3.07 -10.77 -14.47
C LYS A 53 2.23 -10.02 -13.46
N ASP A 54 2.14 -8.69 -13.57
CA ASP A 54 1.33 -7.87 -12.66
C ASP A 54 -0.16 -8.19 -12.82
N ILE A 55 -0.63 -8.35 -14.06
CA ILE A 55 -2.02 -8.73 -14.36
C ILE A 55 -2.34 -10.12 -13.81
N ARG A 56 -1.48 -11.12 -14.09
CA ARG A 56 -1.68 -12.48 -13.56
C ARG A 56 -1.71 -12.51 -12.04
N ALA A 57 -0.85 -11.74 -11.37
CA ALA A 57 -0.84 -11.64 -9.91
C ALA A 57 -2.13 -11.01 -9.38
N HIS A 58 -2.66 -9.98 -10.03
CA HIS A 58 -3.96 -9.40 -9.67
C HIS A 58 -5.12 -10.39 -9.89
N ILE A 59 -5.16 -11.10 -11.02
CA ILE A 59 -6.20 -12.12 -11.27
C ILE A 59 -6.14 -13.21 -10.21
N ALA A 60 -4.95 -13.72 -9.87
CA ALA A 60 -4.79 -14.66 -8.76
C ALA A 60 -5.31 -14.10 -7.42
N ALA A 61 -5.08 -12.82 -7.14
CA ALA A 61 -5.62 -12.16 -5.95
C ALA A 61 -7.16 -12.06 -6.00
N ILE A 62 -7.78 -11.84 -7.16
CA ILE A 62 -9.25 -11.86 -7.33
C ILE A 62 -9.78 -13.24 -6.98
N ARG A 63 -9.18 -14.31 -7.52
CA ARG A 63 -9.56 -15.70 -7.22
C ARG A 63 -9.45 -16.01 -5.73
N GLU A 64 -8.40 -15.51 -5.09
CA GLU A 64 -8.23 -15.67 -3.65
C GLU A 64 -9.28 -14.91 -2.83
N ILE A 65 -9.63 -13.68 -3.23
CA ILE A 65 -10.72 -12.93 -2.60
C ILE A 65 -12.04 -13.70 -2.75
N GLN A 66 -12.35 -14.24 -3.93
CA GLN A 66 -13.54 -15.07 -4.15
C GLN A 66 -13.56 -16.30 -3.23
N ARG A 67 -12.41 -16.96 -3.07
CA ARG A 67 -12.25 -18.11 -2.17
C ARG A 67 -12.44 -17.73 -0.69
N ILE A 68 -11.94 -16.57 -0.27
CA ILE A 68 -12.13 -16.05 1.10
C ILE A 68 -13.61 -15.74 1.34
N VAL A 69 -14.26 -15.07 0.38
CA VAL A 69 -15.68 -14.70 0.44
C VAL A 69 -16.59 -15.91 0.51
N SER A 70 -16.24 -17.01 -0.16
CA SER A 70 -17.02 -18.25 -0.12
C SER A 70 -16.92 -19.02 1.20
N GLN A 71 -16.05 -18.62 2.13
CA GLN A 71 -15.91 -19.31 3.41
C GLN A 71 -17.16 -19.15 4.30
N PRO A 72 -17.56 -20.19 5.07
CA PRO A 72 -18.75 -20.13 5.93
C PRO A 72 -18.80 -18.94 6.89
N ALA A 73 -17.64 -18.53 7.41
CA ALA A 73 -17.51 -17.39 8.31
C ALA A 73 -17.95 -16.06 7.69
N LEU A 74 -17.80 -15.91 6.36
CA LEU A 74 -18.26 -14.74 5.62
C LEU A 74 -19.65 -14.96 5.01
N GLN A 75 -19.94 -16.16 4.53
CA GLN A 75 -21.23 -16.51 3.92
C GLN A 75 -22.43 -16.26 4.85
N ARG A 76 -22.24 -16.37 6.18
CA ARG A 76 -23.30 -16.04 7.17
C ARG A 76 -23.85 -14.61 7.07
N TYR A 77 -23.15 -13.73 6.35
CA TYR A 77 -23.52 -12.34 6.15
C TYR A 77 -24.00 -12.01 4.72
N GLY A 78 -24.19 -13.04 3.89
CA GLY A 78 -24.70 -12.91 2.53
C GLY A 78 -23.85 -12.03 1.59
N PRO A 79 -22.51 -12.18 1.53
CA PRO A 79 -21.68 -11.37 0.65
C PRO A 79 -22.02 -11.65 -0.81
N LYS A 80 -22.12 -10.59 -1.61
CA LYS A 80 -22.32 -10.70 -3.06
C LYS A 80 -21.19 -9.99 -3.80
N ILE A 81 -20.66 -10.68 -4.81
CA ILE A 81 -19.77 -10.06 -5.78
C ILE A 81 -20.65 -9.19 -6.68
N ILE A 82 -20.23 -7.94 -6.88
CA ILE A 82 -20.91 -7.01 -7.78
C ILE A 82 -20.57 -7.43 -9.21
N ASP A 83 -21.58 -7.82 -9.97
CA ASP A 83 -21.49 -8.28 -11.37
C ASP A 83 -21.87 -7.20 -12.38
N THR A 84 -22.07 -5.96 -11.91
CA THR A 84 -22.31 -4.81 -12.79
C THR A 84 -21.14 -4.66 -13.77
N PRO A 85 -21.37 -4.75 -15.10
CA PRO A 85 -20.29 -4.71 -16.07
C PRO A 85 -19.50 -3.41 -15.99
N ILE A 86 -18.17 -3.53 -16.01
CA ILE A 86 -17.28 -2.37 -16.10
C ILE A 86 -17.41 -1.74 -17.49
N PRO A 87 -17.55 -0.41 -17.61
CA PRO A 87 -17.55 0.26 -18.91
C PRO A 87 -16.34 -0.16 -19.75
N GLY A 88 -16.55 -0.49 -21.02
CA GLY A 88 -15.51 -1.01 -21.91
C GLY A 88 -15.29 -2.52 -21.86
N CYS A 89 -15.75 -3.21 -20.81
CA CYS A 89 -15.54 -4.65 -20.61
C CYS A 89 -16.80 -5.52 -20.79
N ALA A 90 -17.93 -4.93 -21.19
CA ALA A 90 -19.22 -5.63 -21.31
C ALA A 90 -19.25 -6.75 -22.36
N ASN A 91 -18.28 -6.78 -23.29
CA ASN A 91 -18.17 -7.81 -24.33
C ASN A 91 -17.53 -9.11 -23.81
N PHE A 92 -16.93 -9.10 -22.62
CA PHE A 92 -16.35 -10.29 -22.00
C PHE A 92 -17.36 -10.94 -21.05
N THR A 93 -17.37 -12.27 -21.04
CA THR A 93 -18.18 -13.02 -20.08
C THR A 93 -17.73 -12.69 -18.65
N PHE A 94 -18.68 -12.32 -17.79
CA PHE A 94 -18.36 -12.00 -16.40
C PHE A 94 -17.60 -13.16 -15.73
N ASP A 95 -16.67 -12.79 -14.86
CA ASP A 95 -15.84 -13.70 -14.08
C ASP A 95 -14.82 -14.56 -14.86
N THR A 96 -14.59 -14.30 -16.15
CA THR A 96 -13.45 -14.90 -16.87
C THR A 96 -12.16 -14.09 -16.65
N ASP A 97 -11.01 -14.71 -16.92
CA ASP A 97 -9.72 -14.04 -16.78
C ASP A 97 -9.60 -12.86 -17.77
N GLU A 98 -10.21 -12.95 -18.95
CA GLU A 98 -10.26 -11.86 -19.94
C GLU A 98 -11.10 -10.68 -19.44
N TYR A 99 -12.24 -10.95 -18.79
CA TYR A 99 -13.04 -9.90 -18.15
C TYR A 99 -12.25 -9.20 -17.05
N TRP A 100 -11.57 -9.97 -16.21
CA TRP A 100 -10.77 -9.40 -15.13
C TRP A 100 -9.55 -8.64 -15.63
N GLU A 101 -8.87 -9.09 -16.69
CA GLU A 101 -7.81 -8.32 -17.33
C GLU A 101 -8.35 -6.97 -17.84
N CYS A 102 -9.46 -6.97 -18.58
CA CYS A 102 -10.09 -5.73 -19.04
C CYS A 102 -10.41 -4.81 -17.86
N ALA A 103 -11.07 -5.34 -16.82
CA ALA A 103 -11.45 -4.58 -15.65
C ALA A 103 -10.23 -4.00 -14.91
N LEU A 104 -9.11 -4.72 -14.84
CA LEU A 104 -7.87 -4.24 -14.26
C LEU A 104 -7.29 -3.07 -15.06
N ARG A 105 -7.35 -3.11 -16.40
CA ARG A 105 -6.83 -2.01 -17.23
C ARG A 105 -7.66 -0.73 -17.10
N GLU A 106 -8.97 -0.85 -16.92
CA GLU A 106 -9.87 0.30 -16.75
C GLU A 106 -9.89 0.86 -15.32
N LEU A 107 -9.71 0.02 -14.30
CA LEU A 107 -9.94 0.40 -12.90
C LEU A 107 -8.67 0.55 -12.05
N THR A 108 -7.49 0.23 -12.60
CA THR A 108 -6.24 0.34 -11.84
C THR A 108 -5.96 1.79 -11.47
N ALA A 109 -5.63 2.00 -10.20
CA ALA A 109 -5.29 3.30 -9.64
C ALA A 109 -4.14 3.16 -8.63
N SER A 110 -3.50 4.29 -8.33
CA SER A 110 -2.45 4.34 -7.30
C SER A 110 -3.03 4.37 -5.89
N PHE A 111 -2.31 3.76 -4.96
CA PHE A 111 -2.48 3.98 -3.51
C PHE A 111 -1.54 5.06 -2.95
N TRP A 112 -0.95 5.90 -3.79
CA TRP A 112 -0.08 7.02 -3.39
C TRP A 112 1.19 6.59 -2.63
N HIS A 113 1.81 5.48 -3.05
CA HIS A 113 3.05 4.94 -2.48
C HIS A 113 4.21 4.94 -3.52
N GLN A 114 4.41 6.06 -4.21
CA GLN A 114 5.51 6.22 -5.16
C GLN A 114 6.86 6.19 -4.41
N GLN A 115 7.81 5.45 -4.96
CA GLN A 115 9.14 5.22 -4.40
C GLN A 115 10.16 4.96 -5.52
N ALA A 116 11.42 4.77 -5.16
CA ALA A 116 12.51 4.36 -6.06
C ALA A 116 12.92 5.36 -7.16
N THR A 117 12.45 6.61 -7.13
CA THR A 117 12.80 7.65 -8.12
C THR A 117 14.24 8.15 -8.00
N CYS A 118 14.85 8.00 -6.81
CA CYS A 118 16.23 8.35 -6.49
C CYS A 118 16.96 7.13 -5.91
N LYS A 119 16.80 5.96 -6.55
CA LYS A 119 17.24 4.64 -6.09
C LYS A 119 18.62 4.65 -5.43
N MET A 120 18.71 4.10 -4.21
CA MET A 120 19.97 3.80 -3.55
C MET A 120 20.66 2.58 -4.17
N GLY A 121 21.95 2.66 -4.46
CA GLY A 121 22.71 1.54 -4.99
C GLY A 121 24.21 1.80 -5.12
N PRO A 122 25.00 0.75 -5.42
CA PRO A 122 26.43 0.89 -5.65
C PRO A 122 26.70 1.72 -6.90
N LYS A 123 27.90 2.32 -7.01
CA LYS A 123 28.30 3.10 -8.19
C LYS A 123 28.30 2.29 -9.50
N SER A 124 28.35 0.96 -9.41
CA SER A 124 28.24 0.06 -10.56
C SER A 124 26.82 -0.10 -11.09
N ASP A 125 25.79 0.23 -10.29
CA ASP A 125 24.40 0.26 -10.72
C ASP A 125 24.13 1.57 -11.47
N LYS A 126 23.91 1.48 -12.78
CA LYS A 126 23.72 2.65 -13.65
C LYS A 126 22.43 3.41 -13.37
N GLU A 127 21.47 2.79 -12.68
CA GLU A 127 20.21 3.42 -12.30
C GLU A 127 20.25 3.97 -10.85
N ALA A 128 21.33 3.75 -10.11
CA ALA A 128 21.47 4.27 -8.76
C ALA A 128 21.75 5.79 -8.77
N VAL A 129 21.00 6.54 -7.97
CA VAL A 129 21.14 8.00 -7.81
C VAL A 129 21.95 8.33 -6.56
N VAL A 130 21.75 7.57 -5.48
CA VAL A 130 22.48 7.75 -4.22
C VAL A 130 23.25 6.50 -3.80
N ASP A 131 24.31 6.69 -3.03
CA ASP A 131 25.05 5.59 -2.40
C ASP A 131 24.43 5.13 -1.07
N ALA A 132 25.02 4.12 -0.43
CA ALA A 132 24.57 3.59 0.87
C ALA A 132 24.64 4.59 2.04
N ARG A 133 25.28 5.75 1.83
CA ARG A 133 25.31 6.88 2.76
C ARG A 133 24.40 8.03 2.31
N LEU A 134 23.50 7.75 1.38
CA LEU A 134 22.49 8.67 0.86
C LEU A 134 23.07 9.85 0.07
N ARG A 135 24.33 9.78 -0.33
CA ARG A 135 25.01 10.84 -1.08
C ARG A 135 24.73 10.69 -2.57
N VAL A 136 24.45 11.79 -3.25
CA VAL A 136 24.21 11.79 -4.69
C VAL A 136 25.51 11.47 -5.43
N HIS A 137 25.47 10.48 -6.33
CA HIS A 137 26.66 10.11 -7.10
C HIS A 137 27.17 11.28 -7.94
N GLY A 138 28.46 11.59 -7.82
CA GLY A 138 29.12 12.65 -8.59
C GLY A 138 28.90 14.08 -8.08
N ILE A 139 28.10 14.28 -7.03
CA ILE A 139 27.84 15.61 -6.44
C ILE A 139 28.25 15.60 -4.97
N ASN A 140 29.15 16.52 -4.61
CA ASN A 140 29.59 16.68 -3.22
C ASN A 140 28.53 17.45 -2.40
N LYS A 141 28.43 17.10 -1.11
CA LYS A 141 27.58 17.81 -0.13
C LYS A 141 26.08 17.83 -0.45
N LEU A 142 25.59 16.89 -1.26
CA LEU A 142 24.16 16.71 -1.56
C LEU A 142 23.70 15.29 -1.21
N ARG A 143 22.54 15.19 -0.57
CA ARG A 143 21.88 13.93 -0.22
C ARG A 143 20.41 13.93 -0.57
N VAL A 144 19.84 12.75 -0.72
CA VAL A 144 18.38 12.53 -0.80
C VAL A 144 17.98 11.66 0.38
N VAL A 145 16.99 12.10 1.15
CA VAL A 145 16.49 11.39 2.35
C VAL A 145 14.96 11.37 2.28
N ASP A 146 14.43 10.47 1.48
CA ASP A 146 12.99 10.28 1.27
C ASP A 146 12.70 8.83 0.84
N THR A 147 11.44 8.50 0.55
CA THR A 147 11.05 7.16 0.05
C THR A 147 11.56 6.88 -1.37
N GLY A 148 12.01 7.91 -2.10
CA GLY A 148 12.60 7.78 -3.42
C GLY A 148 13.91 6.99 -3.43
N ILE A 149 14.62 6.90 -2.29
CA ILE A 149 15.86 6.11 -2.18
C ILE A 149 15.62 4.61 -2.04
N ILE A 150 14.39 4.16 -1.76
CA ILE A 150 14.07 2.75 -1.55
C ILE A 150 14.32 1.98 -2.86
N PRO A 151 15.24 0.99 -2.89
CA PRO A 151 15.67 0.40 -4.16
C PRO A 151 14.73 -0.66 -4.74
N ARG A 152 13.90 -1.26 -3.89
CA ARG A 152 12.89 -2.24 -4.28
C ARG A 152 11.67 -2.04 -3.41
N SER A 153 10.50 -2.17 -4.01
CA SER A 153 9.23 -2.06 -3.30
C SER A 153 9.20 -2.95 -2.06
N ILE A 154 8.61 -2.42 -0.99
CA ILE A 154 8.46 -3.10 0.30
C ILE A 154 6.99 -3.43 0.56
N SER A 155 6.75 -4.50 1.32
CA SER A 155 5.40 -4.90 1.75
C SER A 155 4.90 -4.08 2.94
N ALA A 156 4.80 -2.76 2.79
CA ALA A 156 4.35 -1.85 3.85
C ALA A 156 3.79 -0.54 3.30
N HIS A 157 2.97 0.14 4.10
CA HIS A 157 2.70 1.56 3.90
C HIS A 157 3.98 2.37 4.12
N LEU A 158 4.19 3.42 3.31
CA LEU A 158 5.47 4.13 3.25
C LEU A 158 5.67 5.17 4.37
N SER A 159 4.66 5.46 5.17
CA SER A 159 4.78 6.42 6.29
C SER A 159 5.83 5.99 7.31
N GLY A 160 5.75 4.76 7.82
CA GLY A 160 6.74 4.20 8.75
C GLY A 160 8.17 4.17 8.17
N PRO A 161 8.37 3.60 6.97
CA PRO A 161 9.63 3.64 6.24
C PRO A 161 10.17 5.06 6.03
N ALA A 162 9.32 6.05 5.74
CA ALA A 162 9.76 7.44 5.57
C ALA A 162 10.36 8.01 6.87
N TYR A 163 9.70 7.78 8.01
CA TYR A 163 10.26 8.18 9.32
C TYR A 163 11.59 7.48 9.59
N MET A 164 11.66 6.16 9.36
CA MET A 164 12.89 5.39 9.58
C MET A 164 14.05 5.88 8.69
N ILE A 165 13.78 6.18 7.42
CA ILE A 165 14.77 6.74 6.50
C ILE A 165 15.23 8.11 6.99
N GLY A 166 14.31 8.96 7.48
CA GLY A 166 14.63 10.25 8.09
C GLY A 166 15.55 10.11 9.30
N GLU A 167 15.19 9.26 10.26
CA GLU A 167 15.97 9.00 11.49
C GLU A 167 17.37 8.46 11.14
N LYS A 168 17.44 7.41 10.31
CA LYS A 168 18.72 6.83 9.89
C LYS A 168 19.56 7.82 9.09
N GLY A 169 18.91 8.62 8.24
CA GLY A 169 19.55 9.68 7.46
C GLY A 169 20.16 10.76 8.35
N ALA A 170 19.45 11.16 9.42
CA ALA A 170 19.96 12.11 10.41
C ALA A 170 21.18 11.56 11.14
N ASP A 171 21.16 10.30 11.57
CA ASP A 171 22.31 9.63 12.18
C ASP A 171 23.51 9.56 11.22
N ILE A 172 23.25 9.21 9.96
CA ILE A 172 24.26 9.18 8.90
C ILE A 172 24.94 10.55 8.74
N ILE A 173 24.16 11.62 8.78
CA ILE A 173 24.68 12.98 8.68
C ILE A 173 25.51 13.31 9.93
N LYS A 174 24.97 13.10 11.14
CA LYS A 174 25.69 13.35 12.40
C LYS A 174 27.02 12.60 12.48
N GLN A 175 27.06 11.35 12.03
CA GLN A 175 28.30 10.56 11.93
C GLN A 175 29.33 11.23 11.02
N ASP A 176 28.91 11.67 9.85
CA ASP A 176 29.80 12.30 8.87
C ASP A 176 30.29 13.69 9.34
N TRP A 177 29.59 14.31 10.31
CA TRP A 177 29.99 15.55 11.01
C TRP A 177 30.77 15.30 12.31
N GLY A 178 30.94 14.05 12.75
CA GLY A 178 31.63 13.71 13.99
C GLY A 178 30.80 13.87 15.27
N GLU A 179 29.50 14.09 15.16
CA GLU A 179 28.56 14.26 16.28
C GLU A 179 28.03 12.92 16.84
N LEU A 180 28.16 11.83 16.05
CA LEU A 180 27.82 10.48 16.48
C LEU A 180 28.93 9.50 16.06
N PRO A 181 29.24 8.48 16.88
CA PRO A 181 30.16 7.43 16.47
C PRO A 181 29.56 6.61 15.33
N VAL A 182 30.40 6.18 14.39
CA VAL A 182 30.00 5.21 13.37
C VAL A 182 29.86 3.85 14.07
N PRO A 183 28.70 3.17 13.99
CA PRO A 183 28.53 1.86 14.58
C PRO A 183 29.58 0.90 14.02
N ASN A 184 30.32 0.23 14.90
CA ASN A 184 31.25 -0.83 14.48
C ASN A 184 30.43 -1.94 13.84
N SER A 185 30.72 -2.28 12.58
CA SER A 185 30.06 -3.33 11.78
C SER A 185 30.15 -4.74 12.37
N HIS A 186 30.75 -4.91 13.54
CA HIS A 186 30.96 -6.19 14.23
C HIS A 186 29.99 -6.42 15.41
N LEU A 187 29.15 -5.45 15.79
CA LEU A 187 28.30 -5.55 16.98
C LEU A 187 26.80 -5.80 16.70
N GLU A 188 26.35 -5.80 15.45
CA GLU A 188 24.93 -6.04 15.11
C GLU A 188 24.55 -7.54 15.02
N THR A 189 25.49 -8.48 15.21
CA THR A 189 25.22 -9.93 15.21
C THR A 189 25.24 -10.57 16.60
N GLN A 190 24.93 -9.83 17.65
CA GLN A 190 24.61 -10.42 18.95
C GLN A 190 23.15 -10.12 19.31
N SER A 191 22.22 -10.72 18.56
CA SER A 191 20.98 -11.13 19.21
C SER A 191 21.38 -12.17 20.26
N GLU A 192 21.15 -11.85 21.54
CA GLU A 192 21.30 -12.84 22.61
C GLU A 192 20.59 -14.14 22.21
N PRO A 193 21.21 -15.32 22.39
CA PRO A 193 20.50 -16.56 22.22
C PRO A 193 19.42 -16.59 23.31
N HIS A 194 18.14 -16.51 22.92
CA HIS A 194 17.08 -16.95 23.81
C HIS A 194 17.39 -18.40 24.19
N SER A 195 17.83 -18.60 25.43
CA SER A 195 18.05 -19.91 26.00
C SER A 195 16.73 -20.65 25.98
N GLU A 196 16.67 -21.70 25.18
CA GLU A 196 15.60 -22.68 25.13
C GLU A 196 15.64 -23.53 26.42
N SER A 197 15.38 -22.91 27.57
CA SER A 197 15.43 -23.56 28.89
C SER A 197 14.19 -23.29 29.77
N ASP A 198 13.13 -22.70 29.23
CA ASP A 198 11.83 -22.55 29.94
C ASP A 198 10.72 -23.48 29.40
N LEU A 199 11.09 -24.60 28.80
CA LEU A 199 10.16 -25.72 28.59
C LEU A 199 10.15 -26.62 29.83
N ARG A 200 9.19 -26.40 30.74
CA ARG A 200 8.88 -27.40 31.77
C ARG A 200 8.16 -28.60 31.13
N PRO A 201 8.60 -29.84 31.40
CA PRO A 201 7.92 -31.04 30.93
C PRO A 201 6.60 -31.24 31.67
N GLY A 202 5.61 -31.77 30.96
CA GLY A 202 4.19 -31.71 31.31
C GLY A 202 3.79 -32.26 32.67
N SER A 203 2.72 -31.67 33.22
CA SER A 203 1.86 -32.33 34.19
C SER A 203 0.50 -32.61 33.54
N LYS A 204 0.18 -33.90 33.40
CA LYS A 204 -1.19 -34.35 33.20
C LYS A 204 -1.89 -34.21 34.55
N THR A 205 -2.90 -33.35 34.65
CA THR A 205 -3.95 -33.52 35.66
C THR A 205 -5.31 -33.23 35.03
N HIS A 206 -6.14 -34.26 34.98
CA HIS A 206 -7.57 -34.11 34.76
C HIS A 206 -8.16 -33.37 35.95
N SER A 207 -8.86 -32.27 35.70
CA SER A 207 -9.80 -31.70 36.65
C SER A 207 -10.97 -31.13 35.88
N LYS A 208 -12.06 -31.89 35.90
CA LYS A 208 -13.39 -31.53 35.44
C LYS A 208 -13.97 -30.63 36.53
N LEU A 209 -14.18 -29.34 36.27
CA LEU A 209 -15.03 -28.50 37.12
C LEU A 209 -16.14 -27.88 36.30
N GLN A 210 -17.34 -28.07 36.84
CA GLN A 210 -18.65 -27.79 36.28
C GLN A 210 -18.88 -26.28 36.06
N LEU A 211 -19.63 -25.99 34.99
CA LEU A 211 -20.34 -24.75 34.76
C LEU A 211 -21.52 -24.60 35.74
N GLU A 212 -21.95 -23.33 35.89
CA GLU A 212 -23.29 -22.77 36.20
C GLU A 212 -23.18 -21.65 37.28
N PRO A 213 -24.05 -20.61 37.30
CA PRO A 213 -24.74 -19.93 36.21
C PRO A 213 -24.64 -18.39 36.26
N GLU A 214 -25.29 -17.77 35.26
CA GLU A 214 -25.54 -16.35 34.96
C GLU A 214 -25.52 -15.33 36.11
N VAL A 215 -24.89 -14.18 35.85
CA VAL A 215 -25.22 -12.90 36.49
C VAL A 215 -25.67 -11.92 35.40
N LYS A 216 -26.97 -11.61 35.41
CA LYS A 216 -27.55 -10.48 34.68
C LYS A 216 -27.00 -9.19 35.30
N SER A 217 -26.52 -8.27 34.46
CA SER A 217 -26.45 -6.87 34.84
C SER A 217 -26.94 -5.99 33.70
N GLU A 218 -27.75 -5.03 34.10
CA GLU A 218 -28.70 -4.27 33.32
C GLU A 218 -28.04 -3.22 32.42
N ALA A 219 -28.67 -2.98 31.28
CA ALA A 219 -28.36 -1.86 30.40
C ALA A 219 -28.61 -0.53 31.12
N LYS A 220 -27.60 0.34 31.13
CA LYS A 220 -27.79 1.78 31.30
C LYS A 220 -27.44 2.47 29.99
N SER A 221 -28.43 3.17 29.46
CA SER A 221 -28.36 4.05 28.32
C SER A 221 -27.80 5.40 28.77
N ASP A 222 -26.56 5.69 28.40
CA ASP A 222 -26.01 7.04 28.48
C ASP A 222 -26.01 7.63 27.07
N SER A 223 -26.87 8.64 26.89
CA SER A 223 -26.96 9.48 25.71
C SER A 223 -25.77 10.45 25.67
N GLU A 224 -24.96 10.40 24.62
CA GLU A 224 -24.00 11.46 24.30
C GLU A 224 -24.62 12.54 23.39
N PRO A 225 -24.22 13.82 23.53
CA PRO A 225 -24.88 14.95 22.88
C PRO A 225 -24.39 15.18 21.44
N GLU A 226 -25.33 15.59 20.58
CA GLU A 226 -25.08 16.06 19.21
C GLU A 226 -24.13 17.26 19.18
N LEU A 227 -22.96 17.10 18.55
CA LEU A 227 -22.08 18.20 18.19
C LEU A 227 -22.45 18.72 16.79
N LYS A 228 -23.25 19.79 16.74
CA LYS A 228 -23.47 20.57 15.50
C LYS A 228 -22.21 21.37 15.18
N SER A 229 -21.64 21.16 13.99
CA SER A 229 -20.77 22.17 13.38
C SER A 229 -21.04 22.26 11.88
N GLU A 230 -21.35 23.49 11.49
CA GLU A 230 -21.69 23.95 10.15
C GLU A 230 -20.45 23.91 9.24
N THR A 231 -20.60 23.45 8.00
CA THR A 231 -19.70 23.89 6.92
C THR A 231 -20.50 24.28 5.68
N LYS A 232 -20.21 25.50 5.24
CA LYS A 232 -20.84 26.25 4.15
C LYS A 232 -20.72 25.53 2.81
N SER A 233 -21.80 25.57 2.04
CA SER A 233 -21.79 25.35 0.61
C SER A 233 -20.95 26.42 -0.10
N HIS A 234 -20.03 25.99 -0.95
CA HIS A 234 -19.45 26.83 -2.01
C HIS A 234 -19.92 26.30 -3.35
N SER A 235 -20.62 27.17 -4.05
CA SER A 235 -21.14 27.04 -5.41
C SER A 235 -20.07 27.31 -6.46
N GLY A 236 -20.16 26.64 -7.62
CA GLY A 236 -19.47 26.97 -8.87
C GLY A 236 -18.13 26.26 -9.04
N SER A 237 -17.75 25.69 -10.19
CA SER A 237 -18.23 25.85 -11.55
C SER A 237 -17.87 24.60 -12.36
N GLN A 238 -18.80 24.17 -13.21
CA GLN A 238 -18.53 23.19 -14.27
C GLN A 238 -17.70 23.89 -15.36
N LEU A 239 -16.57 23.31 -15.72
CA LEU A 239 -15.82 23.67 -16.93
C LEU A 239 -15.84 22.45 -17.85
N GLU A 240 -16.69 22.51 -18.86
CA GLU A 240 -16.61 21.66 -20.05
C GLU A 240 -15.37 22.06 -20.87
N PRO A 241 -14.63 21.10 -21.46
CA PRO A 241 -13.65 21.43 -22.49
C PRO A 241 -14.28 21.32 -23.88
N GLU A 242 -14.52 22.47 -24.53
CA GLU A 242 -14.69 22.56 -25.99
C GLU A 242 -13.39 22.14 -26.69
N LEU A 243 -13.43 21.00 -27.39
CA LEU A 243 -12.41 20.59 -28.35
C LEU A 243 -12.76 21.15 -29.74
N LYS A 244 -12.02 22.16 -30.20
CA LYS A 244 -11.93 22.49 -31.64
C LYS A 244 -10.63 21.92 -32.21
N PRO A 245 -10.68 21.23 -33.37
CA PRO A 245 -9.50 20.74 -34.05
C PRO A 245 -8.85 21.85 -34.88
N HIS A 246 -7.54 22.02 -34.75
CA HIS A 246 -6.74 22.74 -35.73
C HIS A 246 -5.93 21.74 -36.55
N SER A 247 -6.23 21.71 -37.84
CA SER A 247 -5.45 21.13 -38.93
C SER A 247 -4.42 22.15 -39.43
N GLU A 248 -3.26 21.61 -39.83
CA GLU A 248 -2.16 22.19 -40.64
C GLU A 248 -1.28 23.28 -40.01
#